data_AF-A0A323VBJ0-F1
#
_entry.id   AF-A0A323VBJ0-F1
#
_cell.length_a   1.000
_cell.length_b   1.000
_cell.length_c   1.000
_cell.angle_alpha   90.00
_cell.angle_beta   90.00
_cell.angle_gamma   90.00
#
_symmetry.space_group_name_H-M   'P 1'
#
loop_
_entity.id
_entity.type
_entity.pdbx_description
1 polymer ?
#
loop_
_entity_poly.entity_id
_entity_poly.type
_entity_poly.pdbx_seq_one_letter_code
_entity_poly.pdbx_strand_id
1 'polypeptide(L)' 'MRSVGAWVNRPLPAGDVVVDFSAVGEADSAALALLLEWMRRTRESGGAVTVRALPAGLLSLAALYDLSDLLSLSR' A
#
# COMPACT_ATOMS: atom_id res chain seq x y z
N MET A 1 9.43 19.09 -11.88
CA MET A 1 9.50 17.69 -11.42
C MET A 1 9.61 17.68 -9.90
N ARG A 2 8.55 17.29 -9.19
CA ARG A 2 8.62 17.12 -7.72
C ARG A 2 9.24 15.74 -7.48
N SER A 3 10.45 15.68 -6.92
CA SER A 3 11.16 14.42 -6.69
C SER A 3 10.31 13.44 -5.88
N VAL A 4 10.11 12.24 -6.43
CA VAL A 4 9.40 11.12 -5.79
C VAL A 4 9.96 10.83 -4.39
N GLY A 5 11.26 11.07 -4.17
CA GLY A 5 11.94 10.85 -2.88
C GLY A 5 11.35 11.61 -1.69
N ALA A 6 10.68 12.76 -1.90
CA ALA A 6 10.05 13.50 -0.81
C ALA A 6 8.84 12.78 -0.19
N TRP A 7 8.20 11.87 -0.96
CA TRP A 7 7.06 11.09 -0.50
C TRP A 7 7.49 9.79 0.18
N VAL A 8 8.63 9.22 -0.25
CA VAL A 8 9.14 7.93 0.26
C VAL A 8 9.52 7.99 1.73
N ASN A 9 9.98 9.15 2.22
CA ASN A 9 10.43 9.31 3.61
C ASN A 9 9.44 10.06 4.50
N ARG A 10 8.18 10.22 4.06
CA ARG A 10 7.17 10.84 4.90
C ARG A 10 6.79 9.87 6.03
N PRO A 11 6.84 10.29 7.31
CA PRO A 11 6.34 9.47 8.40
C PRO A 11 4.85 9.20 8.17
N LEU A 12 4.47 7.93 8.30
CA LEU A 12 3.06 7.54 8.27
C LEU A 12 2.36 8.07 9.53
N PRO A 13 1.05 8.33 9.47
CA PRO A 13 0.26 8.62 10.66
C PRO A 13 0.40 7.48 11.67
N ALA A 14 0.36 7.80 12.97
CA ALA A 14 0.24 6.78 14.00
C ALA A 14 -1.18 6.19 13.99
N GLY A 15 -1.29 4.88 14.24
CA GLY A 15 -2.57 4.16 14.23
C GLY A 15 -2.97 3.68 12.83
N ASP A 16 -4.26 3.47 12.62
CA ASP A 16 -4.77 2.88 11.39
C ASP A 16 -4.69 3.82 10.19
N VAL A 17 -4.24 3.28 9.05
CA VAL A 17 -4.02 4.02 7.81
C VAL A 17 -4.84 3.40 6.69
N VAL A 18 -5.64 4.23 6.00
CA VAL A 18 -6.34 3.80 4.78
C VAL A 18 -5.60 4.33 3.55
N VAL A 19 -5.18 3.43 2.68
CA VAL A 19 -4.58 3.75 1.38
C VAL A 19 -5.65 3.61 0.31
N ASP A 20 -6.03 4.73 -0.29
CA ASP A 20 -7.03 4.76 -1.36
C ASP A 20 -6.39 4.86 -2.74
N PHE A 21 -6.61 3.84 -3.57
CA PHE A 21 -6.11 3.78 -4.94
C PHE A 21 -7.14 4.26 -5.97
N SER A 22 -8.27 4.84 -5.56
CA SER A 22 -9.34 5.27 -6.47
C SER A 22 -8.89 6.23 -7.60
N ALA A 23 -7.83 7.00 -7.37
CA ALA A 23 -7.23 7.92 -8.35
C ALA A 23 -6.02 7.33 -9.11
N VAL A 24 -5.68 6.06 -8.89
CA VAL A 24 -4.52 5.40 -9.48
C VAL A 24 -4.96 4.55 -10.66
N GLY A 25 -4.57 4.96 -11.87
CA GLY A 25 -4.93 4.24 -13.10
C GLY A 25 -4.10 2.97 -13.33
N GLU A 26 -2.80 3.02 -13.05
CA GLU A 26 -1.88 1.91 -13.22
C GLU A 26 -0.95 1.79 -12.01
N ALA A 27 -0.63 0.56 -11.63
CA ALA A 27 0.26 0.26 -10.53
C ALA A 27 1.04 -1.04 -10.82
N ASP A 28 2.31 -1.07 -10.41
CA ASP A 28 3.28 -2.11 -10.72
C ASP A 28 3.89 -2.74 -9.45
N SER A 29 4.99 -3.48 -9.61
CA SER A 29 5.72 -4.10 -8.50
C SER A 29 6.34 -3.10 -7.53
N ALA A 30 6.66 -1.87 -7.96
CA ALA A 30 7.18 -0.83 -7.08
C ALA A 30 6.07 -0.26 -6.19
N ALA A 31 4.85 -0.11 -6.73
CA ALA A 31 3.68 0.26 -5.93
C ALA A 31 3.36 -0.80 -4.87
N LEU A 32 3.48 -2.08 -5.22
CA LEU A 32 3.31 -3.18 -4.27
C LEU A 32 4.37 -3.16 -3.16
N ALA A 33 5.65 -2.97 -3.52
CA ALA A 33 6.74 -2.88 -2.55
C ALA A 33 6.54 -1.72 -1.55
N LEU A 34 6.05 -0.58 -2.03
CA LEU A 34 5.75 0.58 -1.18
C LEU A 34 4.60 0.28 -0.20
N LEU A 35 3.55 -0.40 -0.66
CA LEU A 35 2.43 -0.80 0.18
C LEU A 35 2.88 -1.75 1.31
N LEU A 36 3.71 -2.74 0.99
CA LEU A 36 4.29 -3.66 1.97
C LEU A 36 5.14 -2.95 3.02
N GLU A 37 5.97 -1.99 2.59
CA GLU A 37 6.79 -1.20 3.50
C GLU A 37 5.93 -0.35 4.44
N TRP A 38 4.83 0.22 3.95
CA TRP A 38 3.89 0.96 4.79
C TRP A 38 3.17 0.06 5.80
N MET A 39 2.79 -1.15 5.40
CA MET A 39 2.22 -2.14 6.31
C MET A 39 3.19 -2.48 7.43
N ARG A 40 4.47 -2.70 7.11
CA ARG A 40 5.52 -2.97 8.09
C ARG A 40 5.68 -1.81 9.09
N ARG A 41 5.84 -0.58 8.60
CA ARG A 41 6.02 0.62 9.45
C ARG A 41 4.79 0.93 10.32
N THR A 42 3.58 0.73 9.79
CA THR A 42 2.34 0.97 10.55
C THR A 42 2.18 -0.07 11.65
N ARG A 43 2.50 -1.34 11.38
CA ARG A 43 2.52 -2.40 12.39
C ARG A 43 3.53 -2.13 13.50
N GLU A 44 4.71 -1.60 13.18
CA GLU A 44 5.74 -1.20 14.16
C GLU A 44 5.27 -0.09 15.12
N SER A 45 4.26 0.71 14.70
CA SER A 45 3.63 1.74 15.51
C SER A 45 2.28 1.32 16.11
N GLY A 46 1.92 0.04 16.01
CA GLY A 46 0.70 -0.53 16.59
C GLY A 46 -0.59 -0.29 15.79
N GLY A 47 -0.50 0.16 14.54
CA GLY A 47 -1.65 0.34 13.66
C GLY A 47 -1.74 -0.71 12.55
N ALA A 48 -2.81 -0.64 11.76
CA ALA A 48 -3.00 -1.44 10.55
C ALA A 48 -3.08 -0.57 9.29
N VAL A 49 -2.69 -1.13 8.14
CA VAL A 49 -2.97 -0.53 6.84
C VAL A 49 -4.15 -1.27 6.22
N THR A 50 -5.13 -0.53 5.75
CA THR A 50 -6.27 -1.02 4.97
C THR A 50 -6.23 -0.40 3.58
N VAL A 51 -6.62 -1.17 2.57
CA VAL A 51 -6.55 -0.73 1.17
C VAL A 51 -7.95 -0.60 0.57
N ARG A 52 -8.20 0.51 -0.12
CA ARG A 52 -9.44 0.79 -0.87
C ARG A 52 -9.15 0.93 -2.36
N ALA A 53 -10.10 0.48 -3.19
CA ALA A 53 -10.08 0.63 -4.64
C ALA A 53 -8.79 0.09 -5.30
N LEU A 54 -8.32 -1.09 -4.86
CA LEU A 54 -7.08 -1.68 -5.35
C LEU A 54 -7.15 -1.90 -6.88
N PRO A 55 -6.17 -1.39 -7.66
CA PRO A 55 -6.14 -1.58 -9.11
C PRO A 55 -5.94 -3.05 -9.49
N ALA A 56 -6.53 -3.48 -10.60
CA ALA A 56 -6.45 -4.87 -11.06
C ALA A 56 -5.00 -5.37 -11.21
N GLY A 57 -4.07 -4.51 -11.67
CA GLY A 57 -2.65 -4.85 -11.77
C GLY A 57 -2.01 -5.23 -10.43
N LEU A 58 -2.34 -4.49 -9.35
CA LEU A 58 -1.86 -4.84 -8.01
C LEU A 58 -2.52 -6.10 -7.46
N LEU A 59 -3.80 -6.34 -7.77
CA LEU A 59 -4.46 -7.59 -7.39
C LEU A 59 -3.80 -8.80 -8.06
N SER A 60 -3.49 -8.70 -9.36
CA SER A 60 -2.78 -9.75 -10.09
C SER A 60 -1.37 -9.99 -9.54
N LEU A 61 -0.64 -8.93 -9.20
CA LEU A 61 0.69 -9.06 -8.58
C LEU A 61 0.60 -9.65 -7.18
N ALA A 62 -0.35 -9.23 -6.35
CA ALA A 62 -0.55 -9.80 -5.02
C ALA A 62 -0.86 -11.30 -5.07
N ALA A 63 -1.71 -11.73 -6.01
CA ALA A 63 -1.99 -13.15 -6.23
C ALA A 63 -0.76 -13.92 -6.71
N LEU A 64 0.06 -13.33 -7.60
CA LEU A 64 1.29 -13.96 -8.09
C LEU A 64 2.33 -14.17 -6.99
N TYR A 65 2.38 -13.26 -6.01
CA TYR A 65 3.30 -13.31 -4.88
C TYR A 65 2.70 -13.94 -3.61
N ASP A 66 1.49 -14.50 -3.69
CA ASP A 66 0.76 -15.11 -2.56
C ASP A 66 0.56 -14.16 -1.36
N LEU A 67 0.33 -12.87 -1.65
CA LEU A 67 0.17 -11.79 -0.66
C LEU A 67 -1.30 -11.45 -0.38
N SER A 68 -2.24 -12.22 -0.93
CA SER A 68 -3.69 -11.95 -0.87
C SER A 68 -4.21 -11.86 0.57
N ASP A 69 -3.73 -12.71 1.47
CA ASP A 69 -4.15 -12.72 2.89
C ASP A 69 -3.54 -11.56 3.68
N LEU A 70 -2.38 -11.06 3.23
CA LEU A 70 -1.67 -9.98 3.88
C LEU A 70 -2.36 -8.63 3.60
N LEU A 71 -2.81 -8.43 2.36
CA LEU A 71 -3.61 -7.28 1.96
C LEU A 71 -5.03 -7.45 2.48
N SER A 72 -5.31 -7.10 3.72
CA SER A 72 -6.67 -7.05 4.26
C SER A 72 -7.50 -6.04 3.45
N LEU A 73 -8.15 -6.53 2.39
CA LEU A 73 -8.98 -5.72 1.50
C LEU A 73 -10.27 -5.39 2.24
N SER A 74 -10.43 -4.12 2.64
CA SER A 74 -11.75 -3.65 3.05
C SER A 74 -12.61 -3.48 1.81
N ARG A 75 -13.80 -4.06 1.84
CA ARG A 75 -14.81 -3.90 0.78
C ARG A 75 -15.17 -2.43 0.55
#